data_AF-A0A183IMW0-F1
#
_entry.id   AF-A0A183IMW0-F1
#
_cell.length_a   1.000
_cell.length_b   1.000
_cell.length_c   1.000
_cell.angle_alpha   90.00
_cell.angle_beta   90.00
_cell.angle_gamma   90.00
#
_symmetry.space_group_name_H-M   'P 1'
#
loop_
_entity.id
_entity.type
_entity.pdbx_description
1 polymer ?
#
loop_
_entity_poly.entity_id
_entity_poly.type
_entity_poly.pdbx_seq_one_letter_code
_entity_poly.pdbx_strand_id
1 'polypeptide(L)'
;MAVKMSPYMMQAQNYLLELLNACLHELRQCKLPCTDVLTQELVLMSSIERLLSTYVGPNYEDCISERSKVLVQDINDIKRMLRSLEHDDGKTFSALLNVLKRNEAIFHNSSGWLFTATAQKLFDIGQKIAGEVPNKWEALNSVLKEAFETFTVHAGRPSIVVLVFVCDDGVAKQLGEVVERWIKVADHDERSDHFLPHGTVVETEITNILGVSTRKTASVVLLPLKQRYSVLRGLFYLSPAVVVMYDVDLWLVRQVEMYYTTAVDRGVAFKIYFLMYDKSAEEQRYLCAMRRERNSFEQLFKEETNLVVQKTVEAVATDEGSAITEQTIVVDMREFRSELPTHLHTKGIKLAPVILTVGDYVLSPQICIERKAVADLIGSLLHGRLYLQCQAMCSFYDRPTLLIELSDCKKTWRHLGDIYAAKLAALTLNFPTLRLLWAASPLSAAELMIDFKWKREEPDVNKAVSYGKTEVADNLKYLQSQASSIIRCLPGVSARDISPILKTSYSLRSLVSMSQMELKNTMLLGSHSGELYEFINTDFSSQNGKCPNKKLKKT
;
A
#
# COMPACT_ATOMS: atom_id res chain seq x y z
N MET A 1 -1.48 -11.83 31.87
CA MET A 1 -0.95 -13.20 32.01
C MET A 1 0.12 -13.40 30.95
N ALA A 2 1.36 -13.64 31.38
CA ALA A 2 2.45 -13.97 30.47
C ALA A 2 2.34 -15.46 30.08
N VAL A 3 2.23 -15.72 28.78
CA VAL A 3 2.12 -17.09 28.24
C VAL A 3 3.50 -17.53 27.77
N LYS A 4 3.95 -18.72 28.15
CA LYS A 4 5.21 -19.26 27.65
C LYS A 4 4.99 -19.93 26.30
N MET A 5 5.83 -19.62 25.31
CA MET A 5 5.85 -20.33 24.04
C MET A 5 6.31 -21.77 24.21
N SER A 6 5.84 -22.67 23.34
CA SER A 6 6.39 -24.02 23.25
C SER A 6 7.88 -23.98 22.84
N PRO A 7 8.69 -24.98 23.19
CA PRO A 7 10.10 -25.04 22.76
C PRO A 7 10.27 -24.98 21.24
N TYR A 8 9.36 -25.58 20.47
CA TYR A 8 9.42 -25.54 19.01
C TYR A 8 9.03 -24.17 18.47
N MET A 9 7.99 -23.52 19.02
CA MET A 9 7.62 -22.16 18.64
C MET A 9 8.76 -21.18 18.90
N MET A 10 9.42 -21.28 20.05
CA MET A 10 10.56 -20.41 20.40
C MET A 10 11.73 -20.60 19.42
N GLN A 11 12.03 -21.83 19.02
CA GLN A 11 13.06 -22.11 18.01
C GLN A 11 12.66 -21.55 16.63
N ALA A 12 11.42 -21.74 16.20
CA ALA A 12 10.92 -21.20 14.93
C ALA A 12 10.97 -19.67 14.90
N GLN A 13 10.57 -19.00 16.00
CA GLN A 13 10.68 -17.54 16.13
C GLN A 13 12.13 -17.08 15.98
N ASN A 14 13.08 -17.74 16.66
CA ASN A 14 14.49 -17.36 16.59
C ASN A 14 15.05 -17.48 15.16
N TYR A 15 14.70 -18.55 14.44
CA TYR A 15 15.09 -18.70 13.03
C TYR A 15 14.47 -17.63 12.14
N LEU A 16 13.19 -17.32 12.33
CA LEU A 16 12.52 -16.25 11.57
C LEU A 16 13.15 -14.87 11.84
N LEU A 17 13.51 -14.56 13.08
CA LEU A 17 14.16 -13.31 13.44
C LEU A 17 15.60 -13.22 12.91
N GLU A 18 16.34 -14.34 12.88
CA GLU A 18 17.67 -14.43 12.26
C GLU A 18 17.61 -14.16 10.76
N LEU A 19 16.66 -14.81 10.06
CA LEU A 19 16.42 -14.61 8.63
C LEU A 19 15.99 -13.17 8.32
N LEU A 20 15.10 -12.60 9.14
CA LEU A 20 14.68 -11.20 9.02
C LEU A 20 15.88 -10.25 9.10
N ASN A 21 16.78 -10.49 10.06
CA ASN A 21 17.98 -9.69 10.22
C ASN A 21 18.97 -9.83 9.05
N ALA A 22 19.11 -11.03 8.49
CA ALA A 22 19.92 -11.25 7.29
C ALA A 22 19.36 -10.47 6.09
N CYS A 23 18.06 -10.59 5.80
CA CYS A 23 17.41 -9.85 4.72
C CYS A 23 17.50 -8.33 4.92
N LEU A 24 17.33 -7.85 6.15
CA LEU A 24 17.47 -6.42 6.46
C LEU A 24 18.90 -5.92 6.27
N HIS A 25 19.90 -6.72 6.64
CA HIS A 25 21.29 -6.37 6.43
C HIS A 25 21.62 -6.26 4.94
N GLU A 26 21.15 -7.20 4.12
CA GLU A 26 21.28 -7.11 2.66
C GLU A 26 20.55 -5.91 2.06
N LEU A 27 19.35 -5.61 2.57
CA LEU A 27 18.59 -4.45 2.11
C LEU A 27 19.33 -3.13 2.42
N ARG A 28 19.98 -3.04 3.59
CA ARG A 28 20.82 -1.88 3.92
C ARG A 28 22.04 -1.73 3.01
N GLN A 29 22.58 -2.82 2.50
CA GLN A 29 23.70 -2.78 1.54
C GLN A 29 23.27 -2.25 0.16
N CYS A 30 21.97 -2.25 -0.15
CA CYS A 30 21.44 -1.74 -1.42
C CYS A 30 21.49 -0.20 -1.56
N LYS A 31 22.19 0.52 -0.66
CA LYS A 31 22.40 1.99 -0.69
C LYS A 31 21.10 2.80 -0.77
N LEU A 32 20.04 2.35 -0.09
CA LEU A 32 18.79 3.09 0.02
C LEU A 32 19.00 4.43 0.76
N PRO A 33 18.21 5.48 0.49
CA PRO A 33 18.36 6.75 1.18
C PRO A 33 18.04 6.68 2.69
N CYS A 34 17.37 5.61 3.16
CA CYS A 34 16.89 5.43 4.53
C CYS A 34 17.57 4.29 5.30
N THR A 35 18.81 3.91 4.98
CA THR A 35 19.51 2.77 5.62
C THR A 35 19.54 2.83 7.13
N ASP A 36 19.69 4.03 7.69
CA ASP A 36 19.89 4.24 9.13
C ASP A 36 18.59 4.06 9.93
N VAL A 37 17.45 4.21 9.26
CA VAL A 37 16.11 4.10 9.85
C VAL A 37 15.59 2.66 9.83
N LEU A 38 16.09 1.81 8.93
CA LEU A 38 15.64 0.43 8.74
C LEU A 38 16.13 -0.51 9.84
N THR A 39 15.69 -0.32 11.09
CA THR A 39 16.00 -1.20 12.23
C THR A 39 15.04 -2.40 12.31
N GLN A 40 15.51 -3.50 12.91
CA GLN A 40 14.67 -4.69 13.13
C GLN A 40 13.40 -4.33 13.91
N GLU A 41 13.53 -3.53 14.96
CA GLU A 41 12.41 -3.04 15.78
C GLU A 41 11.36 -2.30 14.94
N LEU A 42 11.78 -1.39 14.07
CA LEU A 42 10.86 -0.59 13.25
C LEU A 42 10.16 -1.42 12.18
N VAL A 43 10.88 -2.40 11.62
CA VAL A 43 10.36 -3.32 10.59
C VAL A 43 9.35 -4.29 11.19
N LEU A 44 9.55 -4.75 12.42
CA LEU A 44 8.55 -5.56 13.14
C LEU A 44 7.27 -4.77 13.41
N MET A 45 7.37 -3.47 13.70
CA MET A 45 6.23 -2.61 14.01
C MET A 45 5.40 -2.17 12.80
N SER A 46 6.05 -1.76 11.71
CA SER A 46 5.41 -1.02 10.60
C SER A 46 5.54 -1.73 9.26
N SER A 47 4.65 -1.43 8.28
CA SER A 47 4.88 -1.91 6.91
C SER A 47 6.15 -1.27 6.36
N ILE A 48 7.05 -2.09 5.83
CA ILE A 48 8.30 -1.62 5.23
C ILE A 48 8.01 -0.72 4.02
N GLU A 49 6.92 -0.99 3.29
CA GLU A 49 6.45 -0.19 2.15
C GLU A 49 6.03 1.21 2.60
N ARG A 50 5.40 1.32 3.77
CA ARG A 50 5.03 2.62 4.35
C ARG A 50 6.26 3.40 4.78
N LEU A 51 7.29 2.73 5.32
CA LEU A 51 8.56 3.38 5.62
C LEU A 51 9.24 3.86 4.33
N LEU A 52 9.37 2.99 3.34
CA LEU A 52 9.99 3.32 2.06
C LEU A 52 9.25 4.45 1.35
N SER A 53 7.92 4.43 1.31
CA SER A 53 7.14 5.52 0.71
C SER A 53 7.28 6.85 1.45
N THR A 54 7.47 6.83 2.77
CA THR A 54 7.70 8.07 3.54
C THR A 54 9.07 8.70 3.22
N TYR A 55 10.11 7.89 3.02
CA TYR A 55 11.49 8.39 2.84
C TYR A 55 11.95 8.48 1.37
N VAL A 56 11.39 7.66 0.48
CA VAL A 56 11.73 7.60 -0.95
C VAL A 56 10.66 8.29 -1.80
N GLY A 57 9.41 8.34 -1.31
CA GLY A 57 8.26 8.91 -2.00
C GLY A 57 7.23 7.86 -2.44
N PRO A 58 6.06 8.30 -2.96
CA PRO A 58 4.94 7.41 -3.27
C PRO A 58 5.26 6.34 -4.33
N ASN A 59 6.17 6.64 -5.27
CA ASN A 59 6.61 5.73 -6.33
C ASN A 59 7.98 5.11 -6.00
N TYR A 60 8.19 4.68 -4.74
CA TYR A 60 9.48 4.14 -4.31
C TYR A 60 9.92 2.91 -5.14
N GLU A 61 8.96 2.13 -5.66
CA GLU A 61 9.21 0.95 -6.48
C GLU A 61 10.04 1.27 -7.73
N ASP A 62 9.84 2.44 -8.34
CA ASP A 62 10.59 2.85 -9.53
C ASP A 62 12.03 3.31 -9.19
N CYS A 63 12.28 3.62 -7.91
CA CYS A 63 13.55 4.16 -7.44
C CYS A 63 14.47 3.10 -6.83
N ILE A 64 13.94 1.92 -6.52
CA ILE A 64 14.70 0.82 -5.90
C ILE A 64 15.07 -0.26 -6.91
N SER A 65 16.19 -0.93 -6.68
CA SER A 65 16.63 -2.03 -7.54
C SER A 65 15.66 -3.23 -7.48
N GLU A 66 15.61 -4.03 -8.55
CA GLU A 66 14.82 -5.29 -8.55
C GLU A 66 15.21 -6.21 -7.38
N ARG A 67 16.49 -6.27 -7.02
CA ARG A 67 16.95 -7.00 -5.83
C ARG A 67 16.36 -6.44 -4.53
N SER A 68 16.25 -5.12 -4.41
CA SER A 68 15.64 -4.48 -3.24
C SER A 68 14.13 -4.75 -3.16
N LYS A 69 13.43 -4.82 -4.30
CA LYS A 69 12.01 -5.20 -4.34
C LYS A 69 11.79 -6.61 -3.83
N VAL A 70 12.60 -7.55 -4.31
CA VAL A 70 12.58 -8.95 -3.84
C VAL A 70 12.83 -9.03 -2.33
N LEU A 71 13.86 -8.35 -1.82
CA LEU A 71 14.15 -8.32 -0.38
C LEU A 71 13.01 -7.73 0.46
N VAL A 72 12.33 -6.70 -0.05
CA VAL A 72 11.15 -6.11 0.61
C VAL A 72 10.01 -7.12 0.70
N GLN A 73 9.77 -7.86 -0.38
CA GLN A 73 8.77 -8.93 -0.41
C GLN A 73 9.14 -10.06 0.56
N ASP A 74 10.40 -10.51 0.55
CA ASP A 74 10.91 -11.55 1.46
C ASP A 74 10.73 -11.14 2.94
N ILE A 75 11.01 -9.89 3.29
CA ILE A 75 10.78 -9.35 4.64
C ILE A 75 9.29 -9.39 5.00
N ASN A 76 8.40 -9.05 4.07
CA ASN A 76 6.96 -9.12 4.29
C ASN A 76 6.49 -10.56 4.50
N ASP A 77 7.02 -11.53 3.74
CA ASP A 77 6.72 -12.95 3.90
C ASP A 77 7.20 -13.48 5.26
N ILE A 78 8.42 -13.11 5.70
CA ILE A 78 8.94 -13.47 7.03
C ILE A 78 8.07 -12.89 8.16
N LYS A 79 7.63 -11.64 8.02
CA LYS A 79 6.72 -11.03 8.99
C LYS A 79 5.35 -11.70 9.02
N ARG A 80 4.85 -12.15 7.87
CA ARG A 80 3.60 -12.91 7.79
C ARG A 80 3.73 -14.25 8.52
N MET A 81 4.86 -14.94 8.37
CA MET A 81 5.16 -16.17 9.11
C MET A 81 5.26 -15.94 10.62
N LEU A 82 5.93 -14.86 11.05
CA LEU A 82 6.00 -14.50 12.48
C LEU A 82 4.60 -14.27 13.08
N ARG A 83 3.73 -13.54 12.38
CA ARG A 83 2.34 -13.33 12.83
C ARG A 83 1.54 -14.64 12.87
N SER A 84 1.71 -15.49 11.88
CA SER A 84 1.02 -16.78 11.83
C SER A 84 1.46 -17.70 12.96
N LEU A 85 2.75 -17.70 13.30
CA LEU A 85 3.28 -18.43 14.46
C LEU A 85 2.67 -17.98 15.79
N GLU A 86 2.35 -16.69 15.94
CA GLU A 86 1.84 -16.12 17.18
C GLU A 86 0.32 -16.23 17.34
N HIS A 87 -0.44 -16.15 16.24
CA HIS A 87 -1.90 -16.03 16.30
C HIS A 87 -2.68 -17.20 15.69
N ASP A 88 -2.13 -17.88 14.68
CA ASP A 88 -2.82 -18.98 13.98
C ASP A 88 -2.52 -20.35 14.63
N ASP A 89 -3.16 -21.40 14.13
CA ASP A 89 -2.85 -22.78 14.51
C ASP A 89 -1.60 -23.31 13.81
N GLY A 90 -0.96 -24.29 14.45
CA GLY A 90 0.26 -24.90 13.93
C GLY A 90 0.10 -25.48 12.52
N LYS A 91 -1.11 -25.94 12.15
CA LYS A 91 -1.40 -26.44 10.81
C LYS A 91 -1.40 -25.33 9.77
N THR A 92 -2.00 -24.17 10.05
CA THR A 92 -1.97 -23.01 9.14
C THR A 92 -0.54 -22.49 8.97
N PHE A 93 0.22 -22.39 10.06
CA PHE A 93 1.64 -22.02 9.99
C PHE A 93 2.46 -23.00 9.13
N SER A 94 2.27 -24.31 9.34
CA SER A 94 2.95 -25.34 8.55
C SER A 94 2.53 -25.34 7.08
N ALA A 95 1.24 -25.09 6.80
CA ALA A 95 0.73 -24.95 5.44
C ALA A 95 1.37 -23.77 4.72
N LEU A 96 1.54 -22.63 5.39
CA LEU A 96 2.21 -21.45 4.84
C LEU A 96 3.67 -21.77 4.47
N LEU A 97 4.41 -22.44 5.36
CA LEU A 97 5.77 -22.90 5.07
C LEU A 97 5.82 -23.87 3.86
N ASN A 98 4.85 -24.78 3.77
CA ASN A 98 4.78 -25.73 2.66
C ASN A 98 4.46 -25.05 1.31
N VAL A 99 3.67 -23.97 1.31
CA VAL A 99 3.40 -23.17 0.10
C VAL A 99 4.68 -22.52 -0.40
N LEU A 100 5.48 -21.93 0.49
CA LEU A 100 6.77 -21.34 0.14
C LEU A 100 7.76 -22.38 -0.40
N LYS A 101 7.76 -23.59 0.17
CA LYS A 101 8.63 -24.70 -0.28
C LYS A 101 8.23 -25.29 -1.64
N ARG A 102 6.94 -25.31 -1.98
CA ARG A 102 6.42 -25.93 -3.21
C ARG A 102 6.37 -24.99 -4.40
N ASN A 103 6.25 -23.69 -4.17
CA ASN A 103 6.12 -22.73 -5.26
C ASN A 103 7.49 -22.43 -5.87
N GLU A 104 7.85 -23.12 -6.95
CA GLU A 104 9.13 -22.95 -7.66
C GLU A 104 9.36 -21.50 -8.10
N ALA A 105 8.32 -20.75 -8.47
CA ALA A 105 8.45 -19.36 -8.87
C ALA A 105 8.87 -18.47 -7.70
N ILE A 106 8.30 -18.66 -6.51
CA ILE A 106 8.70 -17.94 -5.29
C ILE A 106 10.10 -18.39 -4.86
N PHE A 107 10.37 -19.69 -4.96
CA PHE A 107 11.64 -20.28 -4.57
C PHE A 107 12.81 -19.73 -5.40
N HIS A 108 12.66 -19.63 -6.73
CA HIS A 108 13.67 -19.10 -7.64
C HIS A 108 13.78 -17.57 -7.63
N ASN A 109 12.69 -16.85 -7.36
CA ASN A 109 12.70 -15.38 -7.33
C ASN A 109 13.06 -14.79 -5.96
N SER A 110 13.19 -15.61 -4.90
CA SER A 110 13.60 -15.14 -3.57
C SER A 110 15.03 -14.59 -3.55
N SER A 111 15.37 -13.76 -2.56
CA SER A 111 16.72 -13.21 -2.37
C SER A 111 17.79 -14.25 -2.03
N GLY A 112 17.40 -15.53 -1.92
CA GLY A 112 18.27 -16.64 -1.59
C GLY A 112 18.19 -17.08 -0.12
N TRP A 113 17.43 -16.38 0.72
CA TRP A 113 17.30 -16.72 2.15
C TRP A 113 16.70 -18.11 2.38
N LEU A 114 15.86 -18.58 1.45
CA LEU A 114 15.26 -19.93 1.46
C LEU A 114 16.31 -21.07 1.35
N PHE A 115 17.50 -20.79 0.81
CA PHE A 115 18.58 -21.79 0.66
C PHE A 115 19.50 -21.86 1.88
N THR A 116 19.30 -21.01 2.89
CA THR A 116 20.13 -20.99 4.09
C THR A 116 19.88 -22.22 4.97
N ALA A 117 20.90 -22.64 5.72
CA ALA A 117 20.74 -23.71 6.70
C ALA A 117 19.69 -23.38 7.77
N THR A 118 19.51 -22.10 8.10
CA THR A 118 18.50 -21.61 9.04
C THR A 118 17.08 -21.82 8.48
N ALA A 119 16.85 -21.56 7.19
CA ALA A 119 15.58 -21.84 6.53
C ALA A 119 15.26 -23.34 6.48
N GLN A 120 16.24 -24.21 6.24
CA GLN A 120 16.04 -25.66 6.28
C GLN A 120 15.59 -26.13 7.67
N LYS A 121 16.25 -25.68 8.73
CA LYS A 121 15.86 -25.98 10.12
C LYS A 121 14.46 -25.45 10.44
N LEU A 122 14.07 -24.28 9.92
CA LEU A 122 12.72 -23.74 10.07
C LEU A 122 11.66 -24.65 9.45
N PHE A 123 11.90 -25.21 8.25
CA PHE A 123 10.98 -26.15 7.61
C PHE A 123 10.82 -27.43 8.42
N ASP A 124 11.90 -27.97 8.98
CA ASP A 124 11.86 -29.19 9.80
C ASP A 124 11.08 -28.98 11.11
N ILE A 125 11.24 -27.82 11.74
CA ILE A 125 10.47 -27.46 12.94
C ILE A 125 9.01 -27.17 12.60
N GLY A 126 8.73 -26.53 11.47
CA GLY A 126 7.36 -26.23 11.03
C GLY A 126 6.49 -27.48 10.85
N GLN A 127 7.08 -28.63 10.52
CA GLN A 127 6.35 -29.90 10.50
C GLN A 127 6.01 -30.41 11.91
N LYS A 128 6.88 -30.19 12.88
CA LYS A 128 6.64 -30.59 14.29
C LYS A 128 5.55 -29.72 14.93
N ILE A 129 5.55 -28.42 14.65
CA ILE A 129 4.55 -27.46 15.15
C ILE A 129 3.14 -27.79 14.64
N ALA A 130 3.00 -28.46 13.49
CA ALA A 130 1.68 -28.78 12.91
C ALA A 130 0.77 -29.62 13.84
N GLY A 131 1.36 -30.37 14.78
CA GLY A 131 0.64 -31.17 15.76
C GLY A 131 0.38 -30.47 17.10
N GLU A 132 0.96 -29.29 17.34
CA GLU A 132 0.83 -28.58 18.61
C GLU A 132 -0.38 -27.63 18.62
N VAL A 133 -1.03 -27.54 19.78
CA VAL A 133 -2.07 -26.54 20.04
C VAL A 133 -1.38 -25.30 20.62
N PRO A 134 -1.67 -24.08 20.13
CA PRO A 134 -1.08 -22.86 20.67
C PRO A 134 -1.40 -22.66 22.16
N ASN A 135 -0.37 -22.45 22.99
CA ASN A 135 -0.51 -22.27 24.43
C ASN A 135 -1.42 -21.07 24.81
N LYS A 136 -1.53 -20.07 23.93
CA LYS A 136 -2.42 -18.90 24.14
C LYS A 136 -3.90 -19.29 24.14
N TRP A 137 -4.28 -20.37 23.47
CA TRP A 137 -5.66 -20.88 23.47
C TRP A 137 -6.01 -21.50 24.82
N GLU A 138 -5.11 -22.27 25.41
CA GLU A 138 -5.28 -22.81 26.77
C GLU A 138 -5.34 -21.69 27.81
N ALA A 139 -4.48 -20.68 27.68
CA ALA A 139 -4.51 -19.50 28.54
C ALA A 139 -5.83 -18.72 28.41
N LEU A 140 -6.37 -18.57 27.20
CA LEU A 140 -7.67 -17.95 26.96
C LEU A 140 -8.79 -18.74 27.65
N ASN A 141 -8.81 -20.08 27.51
CA ASN A 141 -9.83 -20.91 28.17
C ASN A 141 -9.76 -20.81 29.70
N SER A 142 -8.56 -20.73 30.27
CA SER A 142 -8.35 -20.51 31.71
C SER A 142 -8.91 -19.14 32.16
N VAL A 143 -8.63 -18.08 31.39
CA VAL A 143 -9.15 -16.73 31.66
C VAL A 143 -10.68 -16.68 31.55
N LEU A 144 -11.25 -17.34 30.54
CA LEU A 144 -12.71 -17.42 30.37
C LEU A 144 -13.36 -18.16 31.53
N LYS A 145 -12.76 -19.27 32.00
CA LYS A 145 -13.23 -20.00 33.17
C LYS A 145 -13.22 -19.12 34.42
N GLU A 146 -12.11 -18.45 34.71
CA GLU A 146 -12.01 -17.52 35.87
C GLU A 146 -13.03 -16.38 35.77
N ALA A 147 -13.25 -15.85 34.56
CA ALA A 147 -14.23 -14.80 34.31
C ALA A 147 -15.64 -15.31 34.66
N PHE A 148 -16.08 -16.44 34.13
CA PHE A 148 -17.41 -16.96 34.42
C PHE A 148 -17.59 -17.35 35.89
N GLU A 149 -16.59 -17.95 36.54
CA GLU A 149 -16.63 -18.27 37.98
C GLU A 149 -16.74 -17.01 38.86
N THR A 150 -15.98 -15.97 38.56
CA THR A 150 -16.01 -14.73 39.36
C THR A 150 -17.41 -14.10 39.33
N PHE A 151 -18.01 -14.03 38.15
CA PHE A 151 -19.24 -13.26 37.93
C PHE A 151 -20.52 -14.06 38.19
N THR A 152 -20.48 -15.40 38.16
CA THR A 152 -21.59 -16.26 38.62
C THR A 152 -21.78 -16.17 40.14
N VAL A 153 -20.68 -16.06 40.89
CA VAL A 153 -20.70 -16.03 42.37
C VAL A 153 -21.14 -14.67 42.95
N HIS A 154 -20.85 -13.57 42.27
CA HIS A 154 -20.95 -12.22 42.87
C HIS A 154 -22.18 -11.41 42.48
N ALA A 155 -22.97 -11.81 41.49
CA ALA A 155 -24.06 -10.96 41.01
C ALA A 155 -25.28 -11.76 40.55
N GLY A 156 -26.45 -11.43 41.09
CA GLY A 156 -27.74 -11.71 40.48
C GLY A 156 -27.98 -10.93 39.18
N ARG A 157 -26.94 -10.77 38.34
CA ARG A 157 -27.01 -10.15 37.02
C ARG A 157 -27.45 -11.21 36.00
N PRO A 158 -28.49 -10.93 35.19
CA PRO A 158 -29.04 -11.92 34.27
C PRO A 158 -28.21 -12.15 33.00
N SER A 159 -27.14 -11.38 32.73
CA SER A 159 -26.34 -11.50 31.50
C SER A 159 -24.87 -11.05 31.67
N ILE A 160 -23.90 -11.94 31.42
CA ILE A 160 -22.45 -11.62 31.42
C ILE A 160 -21.94 -11.48 29.98
N VAL A 161 -21.31 -10.34 29.66
CA VAL A 161 -20.65 -10.14 28.36
C VAL A 161 -19.13 -10.08 28.54
N VAL A 162 -18.43 -10.95 27.80
CA VAL A 162 -16.96 -10.96 27.70
C VAL A 162 -16.56 -10.51 26.30
N LEU A 163 -15.74 -9.46 26.19
CA LEU A 163 -15.15 -9.04 24.92
C LEU A 163 -13.73 -9.56 24.80
N VAL A 164 -13.43 -10.23 23.68
CA VAL A 164 -12.08 -10.69 23.33
C VAL A 164 -11.62 -9.92 22.10
N PHE A 165 -10.55 -9.13 22.23
CA PHE A 165 -9.98 -8.37 21.11
C PHE A 165 -8.85 -9.12 20.45
N VAL A 166 -8.96 -9.32 19.14
CA VAL A 166 -8.05 -10.13 18.31
C VAL A 166 -7.48 -9.31 17.15
N CYS A 167 -6.41 -9.79 16.51
CA CYS A 167 -5.70 -9.02 15.48
C CYS A 167 -6.50 -8.87 14.16
N ASP A 168 -7.19 -9.92 13.71
CA ASP A 168 -7.97 -9.91 12.47
C ASP A 168 -9.18 -10.87 12.47
N ASP A 169 -9.98 -10.79 11.40
CA ASP A 169 -11.21 -11.58 11.22
C ASP A 169 -10.95 -13.09 11.09
N GLY A 170 -9.77 -13.48 10.58
CA GLY A 170 -9.41 -14.89 10.43
C GLY A 170 -9.18 -15.53 11.78
N VAL A 171 -8.39 -14.86 12.62
CA VAL A 171 -8.14 -15.28 14.01
C VAL A 171 -9.42 -15.21 14.84
N ALA A 172 -10.30 -14.23 14.61
CA ALA A 172 -11.60 -14.16 15.28
C ALA A 172 -12.45 -15.41 15.02
N LYS A 173 -12.54 -15.85 13.76
CA LYS A 173 -13.28 -17.05 13.37
C LYS A 173 -12.66 -18.32 13.95
N GLN A 174 -11.34 -18.45 13.84
CA GLN A 174 -10.61 -19.59 14.38
C GLN A 174 -10.79 -19.73 15.89
N LEU A 175 -10.57 -18.65 16.64
CA LEU A 175 -10.77 -18.65 18.09
C LEU A 175 -12.24 -18.85 18.46
N GLY A 176 -13.17 -18.31 17.65
CA GLY A 176 -14.61 -18.55 17.81
C GLY A 176 -14.94 -20.05 17.80
N GLU A 177 -14.45 -20.80 16.81
CA GLU A 177 -14.65 -22.25 16.73
C GLU A 177 -14.00 -22.99 17.91
N VAL A 178 -12.82 -22.58 18.35
CA VAL A 178 -12.10 -23.19 19.48
C VAL A 178 -12.88 -22.99 20.78
N VAL A 179 -13.35 -21.77 21.03
CA VAL A 179 -14.14 -21.43 22.24
C VAL A 179 -15.50 -22.13 22.20
N GLU A 180 -16.16 -22.20 21.04
CA GLU A 180 -17.44 -22.90 20.90
C GLU A 180 -17.31 -24.41 21.19
N ARG A 181 -16.24 -25.05 20.70
CA ARG A 181 -15.93 -26.45 21.03
C ARG A 181 -15.65 -26.64 22.52
N TRP A 182 -14.88 -25.73 23.13
CA TRP A 182 -14.58 -25.77 24.56
C TRP A 182 -15.85 -25.65 25.42
N ILE A 183 -16.77 -24.73 25.08
CA ILE A 183 -18.06 -24.57 25.76
C ILE A 183 -18.90 -25.85 25.67
N LYS A 184 -18.98 -26.48 24.49
CA LYS A 184 -19.74 -27.74 24.30
C LYS A 184 -19.20 -28.88 25.15
N VAL A 185 -17.88 -29.00 25.29
CA VAL A 185 -17.26 -30.02 26.14
C VAL A 185 -17.58 -29.76 27.61
N ALA A 186 -17.50 -28.49 28.03
CA ALA A 186 -17.76 -28.12 29.41
C ALA A 186 -19.23 -28.22 29.83
N ASP A 187 -20.20 -28.05 28.90
CA ASP A 187 -21.64 -28.22 29.17
C ASP A 187 -22.05 -29.70 29.30
N HIS A 188 -21.27 -30.63 28.73
CA HIS A 188 -21.51 -32.08 28.82
C HIS A 188 -20.89 -32.75 30.05
N ASP A 189 -19.96 -32.10 30.75
CA ASP A 189 -19.30 -32.64 31.95
C ASP A 189 -20.20 -32.43 33.20
N GLU A 190 -21.20 -33.31 33.38
CA GLU A 190 -22.14 -33.33 34.52
C GLU A 190 -21.48 -33.47 35.91
N ARG A 191 -20.15 -33.62 35.97
CA ARG A 191 -19.37 -33.83 37.20
C ARG A 191 -18.60 -32.60 37.69
N SER A 192 -18.59 -31.50 36.94
CA SER A 192 -17.91 -30.25 37.36
C SER A 192 -18.94 -29.24 37.86
N ASP A 193 -18.62 -28.51 38.94
CA ASP A 193 -19.43 -27.39 39.43
C ASP A 193 -19.83 -26.51 38.24
N HIS A 194 -21.14 -26.33 38.01
CA HIS A 194 -21.68 -25.60 36.85
C HIS A 194 -21.22 -24.12 36.84
N PHE A 195 -20.01 -23.87 36.33
CA PHE A 195 -19.42 -22.54 36.25
C PHE A 195 -19.85 -21.78 35.00
N LEU A 196 -20.31 -22.49 33.96
CA LEU A 196 -20.82 -21.90 32.72
C LEU A 196 -22.34 -21.69 32.81
N PRO A 197 -22.85 -20.48 32.51
CA PRO A 197 -24.28 -20.27 32.33
C PRO A 197 -24.79 -21.06 31.11
N HIS A 198 -25.87 -21.82 31.29
CA HIS A 198 -26.51 -22.54 30.18
C HIS A 198 -26.89 -21.58 29.03
N GLY A 199 -26.56 -21.96 27.80
CA GLY A 199 -26.83 -21.17 26.60
C GLY A 199 -25.83 -20.05 26.31
N THR A 200 -24.57 -20.18 26.76
CA THR A 200 -23.49 -19.24 26.41
C THR A 200 -23.27 -19.22 24.90
N VAL A 201 -23.31 -18.02 24.30
CA VAL A 201 -23.13 -17.84 22.84
C VAL A 201 -21.77 -17.23 22.52
N VAL A 202 -21.14 -17.72 21.46
CA VAL A 202 -19.92 -17.13 20.88
C VAL A 202 -20.29 -16.41 19.60
N GLU A 203 -19.93 -15.14 19.48
CA GLU A 203 -20.20 -14.31 18.29
C GLU A 203 -18.95 -13.57 17.85
N THR A 204 -18.83 -13.33 16.55
CA THR A 204 -17.76 -12.49 15.97
C THR A 204 -18.26 -11.12 15.51
N GLU A 205 -19.59 -10.91 15.50
CA GLU A 205 -20.21 -9.66 15.06
C GLU A 205 -21.15 -9.09 16.13
N ILE A 206 -21.05 -7.78 16.35
CA ILE A 206 -21.80 -7.06 17.38
C ILE A 206 -23.30 -7.01 17.03
N THR A 207 -23.62 -6.93 15.74
CA THR A 207 -24.99 -6.86 15.21
C THR A 207 -25.83 -8.08 15.60
N ASN A 208 -25.20 -9.26 15.68
CA ASN A 208 -25.86 -10.50 16.07
C ASN A 208 -26.28 -10.51 17.55
N ILE A 209 -25.71 -9.62 18.36
CA ILE A 209 -26.04 -9.49 19.77
C ILE A 209 -27.04 -8.37 19.98
N LEU A 210 -26.81 -7.20 19.37
CA LEU A 210 -27.69 -6.03 19.53
C LEU A 210 -29.08 -6.22 18.89
N GLY A 211 -29.21 -7.09 17.89
CA GLY A 211 -30.46 -7.34 17.17
C GLY A 211 -31.33 -8.47 17.73
N VAL A 212 -30.88 -9.23 18.73
CA VAL A 212 -31.57 -10.44 19.19
C VAL A 212 -32.12 -10.26 20.60
N SER A 213 -33.45 -10.13 20.72
CA SER A 213 -34.19 -10.03 22.01
C SER A 213 -34.24 -11.33 22.83
N THR A 214 -33.24 -12.21 22.75
CA THR A 214 -33.22 -13.41 23.59
C THR A 214 -32.62 -13.08 24.95
N ARG A 215 -33.28 -13.58 26.01
CA ARG A 215 -32.76 -13.61 27.39
C ARG A 215 -31.49 -14.48 27.43
N LYS A 216 -30.37 -13.99 26.91
CA LYS A 216 -29.07 -14.67 26.92
C LYS A 216 -28.38 -14.39 28.25
N THR A 217 -27.95 -15.44 28.93
CA THR A 217 -27.31 -15.40 30.26
C THR A 217 -25.81 -15.11 30.20
N ALA A 218 -25.15 -15.48 29.10
CA ALA A 218 -23.75 -15.16 28.86
C ALA A 218 -23.40 -15.11 27.37
N SER A 219 -22.47 -14.22 26.99
CA SER A 219 -21.97 -14.11 25.63
C SER A 219 -20.48 -13.77 25.59
N VAL A 220 -19.73 -14.48 24.74
CA VAL A 220 -18.34 -14.18 24.38
C VAL A 220 -18.32 -13.57 22.98
N VAL A 221 -17.74 -12.39 22.84
CA VAL A 221 -17.70 -11.66 21.57
C VAL A 221 -16.25 -11.46 21.15
N LEU A 222 -15.88 -11.99 19.99
CA LEU A 222 -14.53 -11.82 19.43
C LEU A 222 -14.53 -10.68 18.41
N LEU A 223 -13.78 -9.62 18.69
CA LEU A 223 -13.76 -8.41 17.86
C LEU A 223 -12.36 -8.13 17.29
N PRO A 224 -12.24 -7.97 15.96
CA PRO A 224 -10.97 -7.64 15.30
C PRO A 224 -10.57 -6.17 15.52
N LEU A 225 -9.30 -5.94 15.85
CA LEU A 225 -8.73 -4.60 16.11
C LEU A 225 -8.70 -3.70 14.87
N LYS A 226 -8.65 -4.28 13.67
CA LYS A 226 -8.68 -3.51 12.41
C LYS A 226 -9.93 -2.63 12.29
N GLN A 227 -11.06 -3.08 12.85
CA GLN A 227 -12.33 -2.35 12.83
C GLN A 227 -12.52 -1.52 14.10
N ARG A 228 -11.81 -0.38 14.19
CA ARG A 228 -11.82 0.48 15.39
C ARG A 228 -13.22 0.94 15.83
N TYR A 229 -14.12 1.18 14.88
CA TYR A 229 -15.49 1.57 15.19
C TYR A 229 -16.28 0.44 15.87
N SER A 230 -16.09 -0.81 15.42
CA SER A 230 -16.68 -1.99 16.04
C SER A 230 -16.17 -2.17 17.47
N VAL A 231 -14.87 -1.98 17.71
CA VAL A 231 -14.29 -2.01 19.07
C VAL A 231 -15.00 -1.03 20.03
N LEU A 232 -15.16 0.24 19.62
CA LEU A 232 -15.85 1.24 20.44
C LEU A 232 -17.32 0.88 20.64
N ARG A 233 -18.01 0.41 19.59
CA ARG A 233 -19.39 -0.05 19.72
C ARG A 233 -19.51 -1.20 20.72
N GLY A 234 -18.59 -2.16 20.67
CA GLY A 234 -18.56 -3.28 21.59
C GLY A 234 -18.43 -2.82 23.04
N LEU A 235 -17.49 -1.89 23.32
CA LEU A 235 -17.29 -1.35 24.66
C LEU A 235 -18.54 -0.60 25.17
N PHE A 236 -19.05 0.37 24.41
CA PHE A 236 -20.10 1.27 24.91
C PHE A 236 -21.52 0.70 24.81
N TYR A 237 -21.84 -0.12 23.79
CA TYR A 237 -23.20 -0.68 23.64
C TYR A 237 -23.38 -2.02 24.37
N LEU A 238 -22.35 -2.85 24.46
CA LEU A 238 -22.47 -4.16 25.13
C LEU A 238 -22.13 -4.11 26.62
N SER A 239 -21.52 -3.01 27.08
CA SER A 239 -21.16 -2.78 28.49
C SER A 239 -20.51 -4.01 29.15
N PRO A 240 -19.35 -4.47 28.65
CA PRO A 240 -18.79 -5.75 29.08
C PRO A 240 -18.34 -5.76 30.54
N ALA A 241 -18.47 -6.91 31.18
CA ALA A 241 -17.94 -7.15 32.52
C ALA A 241 -16.44 -7.48 32.48
N VAL A 242 -16.00 -8.15 31.41
CA VAL A 242 -14.62 -8.58 31.21
C VAL A 242 -14.14 -8.22 29.81
N VAL A 243 -12.94 -7.67 29.75
CA VAL A 243 -12.20 -7.42 28.51
C VAL A 243 -10.95 -8.28 28.49
N VAL A 244 -10.78 -9.06 27.44
CA VAL A 244 -9.58 -9.87 27.17
C VAL A 244 -8.89 -9.32 25.93
N MET A 245 -7.65 -8.88 26.09
CA MET A 245 -6.80 -8.42 25.00
C MET A 245 -5.94 -9.59 24.54
N TYR A 246 -6.37 -10.28 23.48
CA TYR A 246 -5.62 -11.39 22.90
C TYR A 246 -4.46 -10.88 22.04
N ASP A 247 -4.63 -9.75 21.36
CA ASP A 247 -3.55 -8.98 20.75
C ASP A 247 -3.48 -7.61 21.44
N VAL A 248 -2.31 -7.23 21.94
CA VAL A 248 -2.16 -6.04 22.78
C VAL A 248 -1.75 -4.84 21.92
N ASP A 249 -2.64 -3.83 21.87
CA ASP A 249 -2.38 -2.56 21.20
C ASP A 249 -2.54 -1.38 22.16
N LEU A 250 -1.62 -0.42 22.12
CA LEU A 250 -1.63 0.78 22.97
C LEU A 250 -2.87 1.63 22.76
N TRP A 251 -3.36 1.69 21.51
CA TRP A 251 -4.61 2.39 21.22
C TRP A 251 -5.78 1.75 21.98
N LEU A 252 -5.88 0.43 21.97
CA LEU A 252 -6.96 -0.28 22.68
C LEU A 252 -6.86 -0.09 24.20
N VAL A 253 -5.65 -0.16 24.77
CA VAL A 253 -5.44 0.08 26.22
C VAL A 253 -6.04 1.42 26.63
N ARG A 254 -5.75 2.49 25.89
CA ARG A 254 -6.29 3.83 26.17
C ARG A 254 -7.80 3.93 25.98
N GLN A 255 -8.35 3.25 24.97
CA GLN A 255 -9.81 3.23 24.79
C GLN A 255 -10.51 2.53 25.95
N VAL A 256 -9.92 1.45 26.48
CA VAL A 256 -10.45 0.75 27.65
C VAL A 256 -10.32 1.61 28.91
N GLU A 257 -9.23 2.34 29.09
CA GLU A 257 -9.07 3.32 30.19
C GLU A 257 -10.15 4.43 30.14
N MET A 258 -10.37 4.99 28.94
CA MET A 258 -11.42 5.97 28.71
C MET A 258 -12.82 5.40 28.96
N TYR A 259 -13.08 4.17 28.52
CA TYR A 259 -14.35 3.48 28.78
C TYR A 259 -14.57 3.24 30.27
N TYR A 260 -13.55 2.76 30.99
CA TYR A 260 -13.62 2.51 32.43
C TYR A 260 -13.93 3.79 33.22
N THR A 261 -13.36 4.92 32.81
CA THR A 261 -13.58 6.21 33.49
C THR A 261 -14.93 6.85 33.17
N THR A 262 -15.50 6.60 31.99
CA THR A 262 -16.71 7.29 31.50
C THR A 262 -18.00 6.50 31.65
N ALA A 263 -17.96 5.18 31.46
CA ALA A 263 -19.16 4.36 31.27
C ALA A 263 -19.31 3.24 32.32
N VAL A 264 -18.25 2.87 33.03
CA VAL A 264 -18.30 1.81 34.05
C VAL A 264 -18.64 2.39 35.42
N ASP A 265 -19.74 1.93 36.01
CA ASP A 265 -20.13 2.27 37.37
C ASP A 265 -19.11 1.75 38.39
N ARG A 266 -18.71 2.60 39.35
CA ARG A 266 -17.68 2.29 40.36
C ARG A 266 -18.02 1.11 41.28
N GLY A 267 -19.28 0.68 41.34
CA GLY A 267 -19.74 -0.47 42.11
C GLY A 267 -19.67 -1.80 41.36
N VAL A 268 -19.22 -1.79 40.10
CA VAL A 268 -19.22 -2.97 39.23
C VAL A 268 -17.80 -3.48 39.07
N ALA A 269 -17.60 -4.78 39.33
CA ALA A 269 -16.34 -5.43 39.03
C ALA A 269 -16.12 -5.43 37.51
N PHE A 270 -15.04 -4.78 37.06
CA PHE A 270 -14.60 -4.75 35.68
C PHE A 270 -13.17 -5.29 35.65
N LYS A 271 -12.94 -6.38 34.91
CA LYS A 271 -11.63 -7.03 34.82
C LYS A 271 -11.06 -6.91 33.40
N ILE A 272 -9.76 -6.60 33.32
CA ILE A 272 -9.01 -6.54 32.07
C ILE A 272 -7.91 -7.61 32.12
N TYR A 273 -7.85 -8.47 31.11
CA TYR A 273 -6.82 -9.49 30.97
C TYR A 273 -5.95 -9.21 29.75
N PHE A 274 -4.64 -9.18 29.95
CA PHE A 274 -3.64 -9.14 28.88
C PHE A 274 -3.13 -10.56 28.60
N LEU A 275 -3.17 -11.00 27.35
CA LEU A 275 -2.55 -12.25 26.92
C LEU A 275 -1.40 -11.90 25.98
N MET A 276 -0.16 -12.15 26.43
CA MET A 276 1.04 -11.86 25.63
C MET A 276 2.05 -12.98 25.85
N TYR A 277 2.74 -13.39 24.79
CA TYR A 277 3.83 -14.35 24.92
C TYR A 277 5.07 -13.69 25.53
N ASP A 278 5.67 -14.35 26.52
CA ASP A 278 6.93 -13.91 27.14
C ASP A 278 8.11 -14.13 26.18
N LYS A 279 9.02 -13.16 26.08
CA LYS A 279 10.21 -13.15 25.20
C LYS A 279 9.87 -13.38 23.72
N SER A 280 8.74 -12.85 23.28
CA SER A 280 8.23 -13.01 21.92
C SER A 280 8.47 -11.79 21.03
N ALA A 281 8.30 -11.97 19.72
CA ALA A 281 8.28 -10.84 18.79
C ALA A 281 7.05 -9.93 19.04
N GLU A 282 5.90 -10.48 19.45
CA GLU A 282 4.73 -9.74 19.96
C GLU A 282 5.10 -8.77 21.10
N GLU A 283 5.77 -9.27 22.15
CA GLU A 283 6.22 -8.43 23.27
C GLU A 283 7.20 -7.34 22.81
N GLN A 284 8.16 -7.69 21.97
CA GLN A 284 9.10 -6.71 21.40
C GLN A 284 8.36 -5.60 20.64
N ARG A 285 7.35 -5.95 19.83
CA ARG A 285 6.53 -4.98 19.10
C ARG A 285 5.82 -4.02 20.06
N TYR A 286 5.21 -4.53 21.13
CA TYR A 286 4.51 -3.73 22.13
C TYR A 286 5.46 -2.78 22.88
N LEU A 287 6.59 -3.29 23.38
CA LEU A 287 7.60 -2.48 24.09
C LEU A 287 8.20 -1.39 23.19
N CYS A 288 8.49 -1.71 21.92
CA CYS A 288 9.00 -0.75 20.97
C CYS A 288 7.99 0.36 20.67
N ALA A 289 6.70 0.02 20.57
CA ALA A 289 5.62 1.00 20.41
C ALA A 289 5.58 2.01 21.56
N MET A 290 5.66 1.52 22.80
CA MET A 290 5.69 2.39 23.99
C MET A 290 6.92 3.31 24.01
N ARG A 291 8.11 2.76 23.75
CA ARG A 291 9.36 3.55 23.74
C ARG A 291 9.32 4.63 22.65
N ARG A 292 8.86 4.28 21.44
CA ARG A 292 8.78 5.22 20.33
C ARG A 292 7.85 6.38 20.66
N GLU A 293 6.67 6.08 21.17
CA GLU A 293 5.71 7.10 21.55
C GLU A 293 6.27 8.04 22.62
N ARG A 294 6.84 7.49 23.69
CA ARG A 294 7.49 8.28 24.74
C ARG A 294 8.56 9.20 24.16
N ASN A 295 9.46 8.66 23.33
CA ASN A 295 10.54 9.43 22.73
C ASN A 295 10.00 10.53 21.79
N SER A 296 8.92 10.26 21.05
CA SER A 296 8.26 11.25 20.20
C SER A 296 7.66 12.41 21.01
N PHE A 297 7.02 12.14 22.15
CA PHE A 297 6.54 13.19 23.05
C PHE A 297 7.68 14.00 23.66
N GLU A 298 8.74 13.35 24.13
CA GLU A 298 9.93 14.04 24.66
C GLU A 298 10.59 14.95 23.62
N GLN A 299 10.63 14.52 22.35
CA GLN A 299 11.11 15.36 21.25
C GLN A 299 10.21 16.56 21.02
N LEU A 300 8.88 16.37 21.00
CA LEU A 300 7.93 17.47 20.83
C LEU A 300 8.08 18.52 21.94
N PHE A 301 8.22 18.11 23.21
CA PHE A 301 8.45 19.05 24.30
C PHE A 301 9.77 19.81 24.16
N LYS A 302 10.85 19.16 23.71
CA LYS A 302 12.13 19.82 23.45
C LYS A 302 12.00 20.85 22.32
N GLU A 303 11.30 20.51 21.25
CA GLU A 303 11.04 21.42 20.13
C GLU A 303 10.16 22.60 20.57
N GLU A 304 9.11 22.34 21.35
CA GLU A 304 8.23 23.38 21.90
C GLU A 304 9.00 24.39 22.76
N THR A 305 9.90 23.92 23.63
CA THR A 305 10.74 24.83 24.44
C THR A 305 11.71 25.67 23.61
N ASN A 306 12.05 25.21 22.40
CA ASN A 306 12.95 25.90 21.48
C ASN A 306 12.20 26.76 20.44
N LEU A 307 10.86 26.72 20.41
CA LEU A 307 10.07 27.57 19.54
C LEU A 307 10.19 29.02 20.01
N VAL A 308 11.07 29.78 19.37
CA VAL A 308 11.02 31.24 19.39
C VAL A 308 9.75 31.63 18.65
N VAL A 309 8.72 32.06 19.38
CA VAL A 309 7.51 32.66 18.81
C VAL A 309 7.94 33.87 17.99
N GLN A 310 8.07 33.69 16.67
CA GLN A 310 8.24 34.83 15.78
C GLN A 310 6.95 35.64 15.87
N LYS A 311 7.09 36.88 16.33
CA LYS A 311 6.02 37.89 16.22
C LYS A 311 5.53 37.83 14.78
N THR A 312 4.25 37.50 14.60
CA THR A 312 3.57 37.63 13.31
C THR A 312 3.85 39.04 12.81
N VAL A 313 4.69 39.16 11.79
CA VAL A 313 4.78 40.40 11.04
C VAL A 313 3.42 40.50 10.36
N GLU A 314 2.56 41.34 10.92
CA GLU A 314 1.35 41.77 10.23
C GLU A 314 1.77 42.12 8.82
N ALA A 315 1.22 41.39 7.84
CA ALA A 315 1.44 41.68 6.45
C ALA A 315 0.98 43.13 6.24
N VAL A 316 1.93 44.05 6.19
CA VAL A 316 1.67 45.42 5.80
C VAL A 316 1.17 45.34 4.38
N ALA A 317 -0.14 45.45 4.21
CA ALA A 317 -0.75 45.80 2.94
C ALA A 317 -0.16 47.16 2.56
N THR A 318 0.87 47.14 1.71
CA THR A 318 1.34 48.34 1.03
C THR A 318 0.26 48.73 0.03
N ASP A 319 -0.56 49.67 0.46
CA ASP A 319 -1.50 50.41 -0.36
C ASP A 319 -0.71 51.50 -1.10
N GLU A 320 -0.23 51.20 -2.31
CA GLU A 320 0.26 52.22 -3.25
C GLU A 320 -0.14 51.90 -4.70
N GLY A 321 -1.33 52.35 -5.08
CA GLY A 321 -1.50 53.29 -6.19
C GLY A 321 -0.68 53.09 -7.45
N SER A 322 -0.84 51.96 -8.13
CA SER A 322 -0.74 51.88 -9.59
C SER A 322 -1.72 50.81 -10.04
N ALA A 323 -2.44 51.05 -11.13
CA ALA A 323 -3.34 50.06 -11.73
C ALA A 323 -2.52 48.89 -12.30
N ILE A 324 -1.96 48.05 -11.43
CA ILE A 324 -1.34 46.79 -11.79
C ILE A 324 -2.51 45.90 -12.17
N THR A 325 -2.67 45.66 -13.47
CA THR A 325 -3.58 44.66 -13.99
C THR A 325 -3.35 43.34 -13.24
N GLU A 326 -4.34 42.87 -12.47
CA GLU A 326 -4.25 41.61 -11.72
C GLU A 326 -3.90 40.47 -12.69
N GLN A 327 -2.67 39.96 -12.57
CA GLN A 327 -2.17 38.88 -13.40
C GLN A 327 -2.83 37.56 -12.97
N THR A 328 -3.41 36.82 -13.93
CA THR A 328 -4.12 35.57 -13.67
C THR A 328 -3.42 34.35 -14.28
N ILE A 329 -3.20 33.29 -13.51
CA ILE A 329 -2.72 31.99 -14.03
C ILE A 329 -3.83 30.96 -13.91
N VAL A 330 -4.10 30.21 -14.99
CA VAL A 330 -5.00 29.05 -14.91
C VAL A 330 -4.20 27.87 -14.39
N VAL A 331 -4.72 27.20 -13.36
CA VAL A 331 -4.04 26.11 -12.65
C VAL A 331 -4.94 24.88 -12.66
N ASP A 332 -4.38 23.71 -12.98
CA ASP A 332 -5.08 22.45 -12.84
C ASP A 332 -5.43 22.19 -11.37
N MET A 333 -6.69 21.83 -11.07
CA MET A 333 -7.13 21.50 -9.72
C MET A 333 -6.28 20.42 -9.03
N ARG A 334 -5.65 19.52 -9.79
CA ARG A 334 -4.77 18.46 -9.27
C ARG A 334 -3.45 18.99 -8.72
N GLU A 335 -2.98 20.15 -9.21
CA GLU A 335 -1.72 20.77 -8.79
C GLU A 335 -1.77 21.45 -7.43
N PHE A 336 -2.97 21.71 -6.89
CA PHE A 336 -3.16 22.25 -5.54
C PHE A 336 -2.69 21.32 -4.42
N ARG A 337 -2.27 20.10 -4.75
CA ARG A 337 -1.58 19.19 -3.82
C ARG A 337 -0.12 19.57 -3.59
N SER A 338 0.43 20.47 -4.41
CA SER A 338 1.80 20.95 -4.33
C SER A 338 1.91 22.33 -3.68
N GLU A 339 3.13 22.73 -3.31
CA GLU A 339 3.41 24.04 -2.70
C GLU A 339 3.42 25.21 -3.71
N LEU A 340 3.55 24.93 -5.02
CA LEU A 340 3.75 25.94 -6.04
C LEU A 340 2.56 26.92 -6.19
N PRO A 341 1.28 26.48 -6.20
CA PRO A 341 0.14 27.40 -6.21
C PRO A 341 0.15 28.36 -5.02
N THR A 342 0.48 27.87 -3.81
CA THR A 342 0.57 28.71 -2.62
C THR A 342 1.62 29.82 -2.78
N HIS A 343 2.80 29.49 -3.30
CA HIS A 343 3.85 30.49 -3.56
C HIS A 343 3.44 31.53 -4.62
N LEU A 344 2.75 31.14 -5.68
CA LEU A 344 2.26 32.07 -6.70
C LEU A 344 1.23 33.04 -6.10
N HIS A 345 0.32 32.53 -5.27
CA HIS A 345 -0.70 33.35 -4.60
C HIS A 345 -0.08 34.34 -3.60
N THR A 346 0.88 33.89 -2.78
CA THR A 346 1.60 34.78 -1.83
C THR A 346 2.36 35.90 -2.54
N LYS A 347 2.76 35.70 -3.80
CA LYS A 347 3.40 36.73 -4.64
C LYS A 347 2.41 37.63 -5.39
N GLY A 348 1.12 37.54 -5.08
CA GLY A 348 0.09 38.44 -5.62
C GLY A 348 -0.46 38.03 -6.99
N ILE A 349 -0.22 36.80 -7.46
CA ILE A 349 -0.84 36.29 -8.68
C ILE A 349 -2.20 35.66 -8.36
N LYS A 350 -3.22 36.05 -9.13
CA LYS A 350 -4.54 35.45 -9.05
C LYS A 350 -4.55 34.07 -9.71
N LEU A 351 -5.05 33.07 -9.01
CA LEU A 351 -5.14 31.70 -9.53
C LEU A 351 -6.57 31.38 -9.95
N ALA A 352 -6.73 30.87 -11.17
CA ALA A 352 -7.99 30.36 -11.69
C ALA A 352 -7.95 28.82 -11.66
N PRO A 353 -8.54 28.16 -10.63
CA PRO A 353 -8.52 26.70 -10.50
C PRO A 353 -9.51 26.04 -11.45
N VAL A 354 -9.01 25.17 -12.33
CA VAL A 354 -9.82 24.53 -13.39
C VAL A 354 -9.32 23.10 -13.65
N ILE A 355 -10.15 22.22 -14.20
CA ILE A 355 -9.70 20.89 -14.63
C ILE A 355 -9.19 20.99 -16.07
N LEU A 356 -7.89 20.84 -16.26
CA LEU A 356 -7.24 20.88 -17.57
C LEU A 356 -6.97 19.45 -18.06
N THR A 357 -7.11 19.24 -19.36
CA THR A 357 -6.75 17.97 -20.01
C THR A 357 -5.31 18.00 -20.52
N VAL A 358 -4.78 19.19 -20.82
CA VAL A 358 -3.46 19.43 -21.43
C VAL A 358 -2.70 20.46 -20.61
N GLY A 359 -1.62 19.99 -19.96
CA GLY A 359 -0.75 20.79 -19.09
C GLY A 359 -1.33 21.11 -17.72
N ASP A 360 -0.48 21.69 -16.88
CA ASP A 360 -0.76 21.92 -15.45
C ASP A 360 -1.01 23.41 -15.16
N TYR A 361 -0.29 24.29 -15.84
CA TYR A 361 -0.42 25.75 -15.68
C TYR A 361 -0.49 26.41 -17.05
N VAL A 362 -1.41 27.35 -17.23
CA VAL A 362 -1.50 28.19 -18.43
C VAL A 362 -1.20 29.64 -18.02
N LEU A 363 -0.04 30.14 -18.45
CA LEU A 363 0.42 31.48 -18.09
C LEU A 363 -0.15 32.56 -19.02
N SER A 364 -0.31 32.21 -20.29
CA SER A 364 -0.81 33.06 -21.38
C SER A 364 -1.44 32.16 -22.46
N PRO A 365 -2.20 32.71 -23.43
CA PRO A 365 -2.84 31.90 -24.48
C PRO A 365 -1.86 31.03 -25.30
N GLN A 366 -0.56 31.39 -25.30
CA GLN A 366 0.49 30.70 -26.05
C GLN A 366 1.37 29.78 -25.18
N ILE A 367 1.37 29.97 -23.86
CA ILE A 367 2.33 29.31 -22.94
C ILE A 367 1.59 28.39 -21.98
N CYS A 368 1.90 27.11 -22.11
CA CYS A 368 1.47 26.05 -21.22
C CYS A 368 2.69 25.44 -20.53
N ILE A 369 2.57 25.18 -19.24
CA ILE A 369 3.60 24.53 -18.43
C ILE A 369 3.06 23.19 -17.92
N GLU A 370 3.83 22.13 -18.13
CA GLU A 370 3.73 20.87 -17.39
C GLU A 370 4.82 20.88 -16.32
N ARG A 371 4.44 20.70 -15.05
CA ARG A 371 5.37 20.63 -13.94
C ARG A 371 5.73 19.16 -13.68
N LYS A 372 7.02 18.88 -13.49
CA LYS A 372 7.51 17.56 -13.13
C LYS A 372 8.52 17.61 -12.00
N ALA A 373 8.18 16.96 -10.88
CA ALA A 373 9.17 16.62 -9.86
C ALA A 373 10.13 15.54 -10.40
N VAL A 374 11.36 15.48 -9.87
CA VAL A 374 12.38 14.51 -10.34
C VAL A 374 11.87 13.06 -10.33
N ALA A 375 11.20 12.62 -9.26
CA ALA A 375 10.70 11.25 -9.15
C ALA A 375 9.66 10.92 -10.24
N ASP A 376 8.70 11.83 -10.47
CA ASP A 376 7.67 11.66 -11.49
C ASP A 376 8.22 11.80 -12.91
N LEU A 377 9.28 12.60 -13.09
CA LEU A 377 10.01 12.70 -14.35
C LEU A 377 10.62 11.36 -14.73
N ILE A 378 11.31 10.72 -13.78
CA ILE A 378 11.93 9.40 -14.00
C ILE A 378 10.86 8.37 -14.40
N GLY A 379 9.80 8.24 -13.59
CA GLY A 379 8.72 7.30 -13.88
C GLY A 379 8.06 7.57 -15.23
N SER A 380 7.70 8.83 -15.52
CA SER A 380 7.01 9.18 -16.77
C SER A 380 7.88 9.02 -18.04
N LEU A 381 9.19 9.16 -17.93
CA LEU A 381 10.15 8.98 -19.03
C LEU A 381 10.48 7.50 -19.30
N LEU A 382 10.38 6.65 -18.29
CA LEU A 382 10.49 5.19 -18.44
C LEU A 382 9.25 4.62 -19.13
N HIS A 383 8.06 5.02 -18.68
CA HIS A 383 6.79 4.48 -19.15
C HIS A 383 6.25 5.19 -20.42
N GLY A 384 6.96 6.18 -20.95
CA GLY A 384 6.57 6.91 -22.17
C GLY A 384 5.40 7.89 -21.99
N ARG A 385 4.82 7.99 -20.78
CA ARG A 385 3.71 8.92 -20.47
C ARG A 385 4.07 10.37 -20.79
N LEU A 386 5.29 10.79 -20.48
CA LEU A 386 5.74 12.17 -20.72
C LEU A 386 5.70 12.55 -22.21
N TYR A 387 5.99 11.58 -23.10
CA TYR A 387 5.98 11.82 -24.53
C TYR A 387 4.59 12.21 -25.03
N LEU A 388 3.54 11.50 -24.58
CA LEU A 388 2.15 11.80 -24.92
C LEU A 388 1.70 13.16 -24.38
N GLN A 389 2.14 13.50 -23.16
CA GLN A 389 1.85 14.81 -22.56
C GLN A 389 2.49 15.94 -23.38
N CYS A 390 3.76 15.79 -23.76
CA CYS A 390 4.44 16.75 -24.61
C CYS A 390 3.80 16.86 -26.01
N GLN A 391 3.39 15.74 -26.60
CA GLN A 391 2.67 15.72 -27.88
C GLN A 391 1.37 16.51 -27.80
N ALA A 392 0.57 16.30 -26.75
CA ALA A 392 -0.66 17.03 -26.53
C ALA A 392 -0.38 18.53 -26.36
N MET A 393 0.57 18.92 -25.51
CA MET A 393 0.92 20.33 -25.31
C MET A 393 1.39 21.02 -26.60
N CYS A 394 2.25 20.36 -27.39
CA CYS A 394 2.75 20.90 -28.66
C CYS A 394 1.67 21.02 -29.74
N SER A 395 0.55 20.31 -29.61
CA SER A 395 -0.56 20.38 -30.57
C SER A 395 -1.47 21.59 -30.34
N PHE A 396 -1.55 22.09 -29.09
CA PHE A 396 -2.50 23.15 -28.71
C PHE A 396 -1.84 24.47 -28.31
N TYR A 397 -0.55 24.47 -27.99
CA TYR A 397 0.19 25.66 -27.55
C TYR A 397 1.45 25.89 -28.38
N ASP A 398 1.72 27.15 -28.69
CA ASP A 398 2.91 27.56 -29.47
C ASP A 398 4.21 27.43 -28.67
N ARG A 399 4.13 27.63 -27.35
CA ARG A 399 5.27 27.56 -26.43
C ARG A 399 5.00 26.60 -25.27
N PRO A 400 4.96 25.29 -25.55
CA PRO A 400 4.83 24.28 -24.50
C PRO A 400 6.14 24.22 -23.71
N THR A 401 6.03 24.22 -22.39
CA THR A 401 7.17 24.29 -21.48
C THR A 401 7.10 23.15 -20.48
N LEU A 402 8.16 22.36 -20.36
CA LEU A 402 8.32 21.38 -19.30
C LEU A 402 9.16 21.99 -18.19
N LEU A 403 8.56 22.21 -17.02
CA LEU A 403 9.22 22.72 -15.82
C LEU A 403 9.66 21.55 -14.95
N ILE A 404 10.96 21.34 -14.85
CA ILE A 404 11.57 20.29 -14.03
C ILE A 404 12.03 20.91 -12.71
N GLU A 405 11.45 20.45 -11.61
CA GLU A 405 11.78 20.88 -10.26
C GLU A 405 12.81 19.94 -9.64
N LEU A 406 13.96 20.47 -9.24
CA LEU A 406 15.12 19.72 -8.75
C LEU A 406 15.19 19.61 -7.21
N SER A 407 14.08 19.86 -6.51
CA SER A 407 13.99 19.66 -5.06
C SER A 407 14.47 18.24 -4.72
N ASP A 408 15.51 18.13 -3.89
CA ASP A 408 16.15 16.88 -3.44
C ASP A 408 16.94 16.04 -4.48
N CYS A 409 17.42 16.64 -5.57
CA CYS A 409 18.10 15.91 -6.65
C CYS A 409 19.52 15.36 -6.32
N LYS A 410 20.12 15.69 -5.17
CA LYS A 410 21.57 15.49 -4.92
C LYS A 410 22.05 14.03 -4.99
N LYS A 411 21.20 13.04 -4.71
CA LYS A 411 21.58 11.61 -4.69
C LYS A 411 21.09 10.82 -5.91
N THR A 412 19.88 11.08 -6.41
CA THR A 412 19.23 10.28 -7.47
C THR A 412 19.76 10.58 -8.88
N TRP A 413 20.07 11.84 -9.19
CA TRP A 413 20.49 12.25 -10.54
C TRP A 413 21.91 11.81 -10.92
N ARG A 414 22.79 11.54 -9.94
CA ARG A 414 24.21 11.21 -10.17
C ARG A 414 24.46 9.84 -10.81
N HIS A 415 23.55 8.89 -10.64
CA HIS A 415 23.75 7.51 -11.12
C HIS A 415 23.04 7.19 -12.43
N LEU A 416 21.99 7.94 -12.77
CA LEU A 416 21.12 7.67 -13.91
C LEU A 416 21.04 8.86 -14.89
N GLY A 417 21.80 9.93 -14.62
CA GLY A 417 21.79 11.19 -15.36
C GLY A 417 22.01 11.01 -16.86
N ASP A 418 22.92 10.12 -17.29
CA ASP A 418 23.24 9.93 -18.70
C ASP A 418 22.09 9.33 -19.51
N ILE A 419 21.39 8.34 -18.93
CA ILE A 419 20.25 7.68 -19.58
C ILE A 419 19.07 8.65 -19.71
N TYR A 420 18.79 9.41 -18.64
CA TYR A 420 17.69 10.37 -18.64
C TYR A 420 18.02 11.61 -19.49
N ALA A 421 19.27 12.07 -19.49
CA ALA A 421 19.72 13.14 -20.37
C ALA A 421 19.56 12.76 -21.85
N ALA A 422 19.94 11.53 -22.24
CA ALA A 422 19.74 11.04 -23.60
C ALA A 422 18.26 11.00 -24.00
N LYS A 423 17.38 10.54 -23.10
CA LYS A 423 15.93 10.50 -23.35
C LYS A 423 15.28 11.89 -23.38
N LEU A 424 15.71 12.82 -22.52
CA LEU A 424 15.27 14.22 -22.56
C LEU A 424 15.74 14.91 -23.84
N ALA A 425 16.98 14.67 -24.26
CA ALA A 425 17.51 15.17 -25.52
C ALA A 425 16.67 14.63 -26.71
N ALA A 426 16.40 13.32 -26.74
CA ALA A 426 15.54 12.71 -27.75
C ALA A 426 14.13 13.34 -27.77
N LEU A 427 13.57 13.65 -26.60
CA LEU A 427 12.28 14.31 -26.48
C LEU A 427 12.32 15.73 -27.07
N THR A 428 13.35 16.52 -26.78
CA THR A 428 13.51 17.87 -27.38
C THR A 428 13.78 17.85 -28.88
N LEU A 429 14.43 16.79 -29.40
CA LEU A 429 14.62 16.62 -30.84
C LEU A 429 13.30 16.29 -31.56
N ASN A 430 12.44 15.49 -30.93
CA ASN A 430 11.13 15.13 -31.48
C ASN A 430 10.11 16.27 -31.40
N PHE A 431 10.22 17.14 -30.39
CA PHE A 431 9.32 18.28 -30.17
C PHE A 431 10.11 19.60 -30.16
N PRO A 432 10.42 20.19 -31.33
CA PRO A 432 11.32 21.35 -31.42
C PRO A 432 10.76 22.64 -30.80
N THR A 433 9.43 22.72 -30.61
CA THR A 433 8.78 23.85 -29.93
C THR A 433 8.84 23.73 -28.40
N LEU A 434 9.10 22.54 -27.86
CA LEU A 434 9.15 22.29 -26.43
C LEU A 434 10.35 22.97 -25.78
N ARG A 435 10.09 23.70 -24.69
CA ARG A 435 11.12 24.35 -23.87
C ARG A 435 11.29 23.61 -22.55
N LEU A 436 12.53 23.47 -22.10
CA LEU A 436 12.84 22.91 -20.78
C LEU A 436 13.19 24.06 -19.83
N LEU A 437 12.54 24.09 -18.67
CA LEU A 437 12.89 24.98 -17.56
C LEU A 437 13.31 24.16 -16.36
N TRP A 438 14.33 24.64 -15.67
CA TRP A 438 14.89 23.99 -14.49
C TRP A 438 14.71 24.92 -13.30
N ALA A 439 14.02 24.47 -12.27
CA ALA A 439 13.85 25.21 -11.03
C ALA A 439 14.54 24.46 -9.88
N ALA A 440 15.29 25.18 -9.06
CA ALA A 440 15.99 24.60 -7.91
C ALA A 440 15.05 24.30 -6.72
N SER A 441 13.91 25.00 -6.65
CA SER A 441 12.91 24.89 -5.59
C SER A 441 11.53 25.33 -6.10
N PRO A 442 10.43 25.00 -5.38
CA PRO A 442 9.09 25.51 -5.71
C PRO A 442 9.04 27.05 -5.71
N LEU A 443 9.79 27.69 -4.80
CA LEU A 443 9.87 29.16 -4.75
C LEU A 443 10.52 29.71 -6.03
N SER A 444 11.64 29.13 -6.46
CA SER A 444 12.34 29.49 -7.70
C SER A 444 11.44 29.27 -8.93
N ALA A 445 10.70 28.16 -8.96
CA ALA A 445 9.70 27.89 -9.99
C ALA A 445 8.62 28.97 -10.05
N ALA A 446 8.14 29.44 -8.90
CA ALA A 446 7.15 30.51 -8.83
C ALA A 446 7.71 31.79 -9.44
N GLU A 447 8.92 32.25 -9.06
CA GLU A 447 9.52 33.47 -9.62
C GLU A 447 9.73 33.38 -11.13
N LEU A 448 10.21 32.23 -11.62
CA LEU A 448 10.32 31.98 -13.05
C LEU A 448 8.95 32.09 -13.74
N MET A 449 7.88 31.51 -13.18
CA MET A 449 6.55 31.64 -13.77
C MET A 449 6.08 33.11 -13.82
N ILE A 450 6.38 33.92 -12.80
CA ILE A 450 6.07 35.36 -12.78
C ILE A 450 6.84 36.08 -13.89
N ASP A 451 8.14 35.84 -13.99
CA ASP A 451 9.01 36.45 -15.00
C ASP A 451 8.56 36.07 -16.42
N PHE A 452 8.12 34.82 -16.61
CA PHE A 452 7.54 34.37 -17.87
C PHE A 452 6.16 34.99 -18.12
N LYS A 453 5.38 35.33 -17.11
CA LYS A 453 4.10 36.01 -17.33
C LYS A 453 4.25 37.51 -17.62
N TRP A 454 5.37 38.11 -17.23
CA TRP A 454 5.62 39.55 -17.34
C TRP A 454 5.33 40.13 -18.73
N LYS A 455 4.43 41.12 -18.79
CA LYS A 455 3.99 41.83 -20.01
C LYS A 455 3.40 40.92 -21.11
N ARG A 456 2.85 39.75 -20.76
CA ARG A 456 2.13 38.87 -21.70
C ARG A 456 0.62 38.97 -21.51
N GLU A 457 -0.11 38.53 -22.53
CA GLU A 457 -1.58 38.50 -22.52
C GLU A 457 -2.12 37.52 -21.48
N GLU A 458 -3.30 37.83 -20.94
CA GLU A 458 -3.99 36.98 -19.98
C GLU A 458 -4.57 35.72 -20.66
N PRO A 459 -4.50 34.55 -20.00
CA PRO A 459 -5.04 33.31 -20.54
C PRO A 459 -6.58 33.31 -20.52
N ASP A 460 -7.20 32.80 -21.58
CA ASP A 460 -8.64 32.54 -21.61
C ASP A 460 -8.95 31.17 -21.01
N VAL A 461 -9.67 31.19 -19.90
CA VAL A 461 -10.07 30.00 -19.13
C VAL A 461 -10.92 29.04 -19.98
N ASN A 462 -11.89 29.56 -20.72
CA ASN A 462 -12.83 28.71 -21.47
C ASN A 462 -12.12 27.98 -22.61
N LYS A 463 -11.18 28.67 -23.26
CA LYS A 463 -10.36 28.10 -24.32
C LYS A 463 -9.43 27.00 -23.78
N ALA A 464 -8.76 27.24 -22.66
CA ALA A 464 -7.89 26.24 -22.03
C ALA A 464 -8.64 24.95 -21.65
N VAL A 465 -9.89 25.06 -21.20
CA VAL A 465 -10.76 23.91 -20.87
C VAL A 465 -11.21 23.13 -22.11
N SER A 466 -11.38 23.81 -23.23
CA SER A 466 -11.83 23.21 -24.49
C SER A 466 -10.74 22.38 -25.17
N TYR A 467 -9.47 22.68 -24.91
CA TYR A 467 -8.36 21.90 -25.43
C TYR A 467 -8.44 20.44 -24.94
N GLY A 468 -8.08 19.51 -25.82
CA GLY A 468 -8.20 18.06 -25.55
C GLY A 468 -9.64 17.52 -25.41
N LYS A 469 -10.68 18.35 -25.54
CA LYS A 469 -12.09 17.92 -25.64
C LYS A 469 -12.53 17.99 -27.10
N THR A 470 -12.05 17.09 -27.96
CA THR A 470 -12.63 16.96 -29.31
C THR A 470 -13.85 16.04 -29.32
N GLU A 471 -14.87 16.47 -30.06
CA GLU A 471 -16.13 15.80 -30.29
C GLU A 471 -15.95 14.42 -30.95
N VAL A 472 -16.99 13.60 -30.80
CA VAL A 472 -17.16 12.16 -31.12
C VAL A 472 -16.58 11.66 -32.46
N ALA A 473 -16.26 12.52 -33.44
CA ALA A 473 -15.62 12.15 -34.70
C ALA A 473 -14.16 11.70 -34.55
N ASP A 474 -13.44 12.21 -33.54
CA ASP A 474 -12.04 11.80 -33.26
C ASP A 474 -11.94 10.46 -32.52
N ASN A 475 -13.03 9.96 -31.93
CA ASN A 475 -13.02 8.63 -31.28
C ASN A 475 -12.71 7.51 -32.27
N LEU A 476 -13.17 7.61 -33.53
CA LEU A 476 -12.85 6.60 -34.54
C LEU A 476 -11.37 6.65 -34.94
N LYS A 477 -10.78 7.84 -35.07
CA LYS A 477 -9.35 8.00 -35.34
C LYS A 477 -8.49 7.58 -34.15
N TYR A 478 -8.93 7.89 -32.94
CA TYR A 478 -8.29 7.46 -31.69
C TYR A 478 -8.35 5.93 -31.54
N LEU A 479 -9.51 5.32 -31.77
CA LEU A 479 -9.67 3.86 -31.76
C LEU A 479 -8.84 3.20 -32.86
N GLN A 480 -8.76 3.79 -34.06
CA GLN A 480 -7.87 3.32 -35.13
C GLN A 480 -6.40 3.45 -34.73
N SER A 481 -6.00 4.54 -34.07
CA SER A 481 -4.64 4.71 -33.53
C SER A 481 -4.32 3.67 -32.47
N GLN A 482 -5.23 3.40 -31.54
CA GLN A 482 -5.05 2.38 -30.50
C GLN A 482 -5.00 0.97 -31.11
N ALA A 483 -5.89 0.66 -32.05
CA ALA A 483 -5.85 -0.61 -32.79
C ALA A 483 -4.53 -0.78 -33.55
N SER A 484 -4.01 0.29 -34.16
CA SER A 484 -2.72 0.26 -34.86
C SER A 484 -1.54 -0.01 -33.92
N SER A 485 -1.56 0.57 -32.71
CA SER A 485 -0.56 0.31 -31.67
C SER A 485 -0.60 -1.14 -31.19
N ILE A 486 -1.79 -1.70 -30.97
CA ILE A 486 -1.98 -3.11 -30.57
C ILE A 486 -1.46 -4.05 -31.67
N ILE A 487 -1.83 -3.80 -32.92
CA ILE A 487 -1.41 -4.60 -34.07
C ILE A 487 0.12 -4.57 -34.23
N ARG A 488 0.77 -3.44 -33.91
CA ARG A 488 2.23 -3.30 -33.96
C ARG A 488 2.97 -4.13 -32.92
N CYS A 489 2.32 -4.47 -31.82
CA CYS A 489 2.89 -5.34 -30.78
C CYS A 489 2.77 -6.83 -31.13
N LEU A 490 2.01 -7.20 -32.17
CA LEU A 490 1.83 -8.59 -32.55
C LEU A 490 3.07 -9.14 -33.26
N PRO A 491 3.48 -10.39 -32.95
CA PRO A 491 4.66 -11.01 -33.54
C PRO A 491 4.49 -11.14 -35.06
N GLY A 492 5.54 -10.82 -35.80
CA GLY A 492 5.55 -10.93 -37.27
C GLY A 492 4.88 -9.77 -38.01
N VAL A 493 4.29 -8.78 -37.33
CA VAL A 493 3.62 -7.64 -37.97
C VAL A 493 4.55 -6.44 -38.11
N SER A 494 4.80 -6.01 -39.35
CA SER A 494 5.60 -4.82 -39.62
C SER A 494 4.74 -3.55 -39.74
N ALA A 495 5.36 -2.37 -39.63
CA ALA A 495 4.66 -1.09 -39.80
C ALA A 495 3.97 -0.94 -41.17
N ARG A 496 4.38 -1.72 -42.18
CA ARG A 496 3.81 -1.72 -43.53
C ARG A 496 2.55 -2.59 -43.64
N ASP A 497 2.39 -3.58 -42.76
CA ASP A 497 1.26 -4.51 -42.76
C ASP A 497 0.02 -3.94 -42.05
N ILE A 498 0.18 -2.89 -41.24
CA ILE A 498 -0.90 -2.29 -40.42
C ILE A 498 -2.03 -1.72 -41.29
N SER A 499 -1.69 -0.97 -42.34
CA SER A 499 -2.67 -0.38 -43.25
C SER A 499 -3.52 -1.44 -43.98
N PRO A 500 -2.94 -2.47 -44.63
CA PRO A 500 -3.75 -3.51 -45.28
C PRO A 500 -4.55 -4.36 -44.28
N ILE A 501 -4.03 -4.63 -43.08
CA ILE A 501 -4.76 -5.35 -42.03
C ILE A 501 -5.99 -4.55 -41.59
N LEU A 502 -5.87 -3.25 -41.29
CA LEU A 502 -7.00 -2.42 -40.86
C LEU A 502 -8.02 -2.15 -41.97
N LYS A 503 -7.61 -2.22 -43.25
CA LYS A 503 -8.53 -2.11 -44.39
C LYS A 503 -9.33 -3.40 -44.62
N THR A 504 -8.73 -4.55 -44.34
CA THR A 504 -9.35 -5.86 -44.60
C THR A 504 -10.13 -6.38 -43.40
N SER A 505 -9.62 -6.15 -42.19
CA SER A 505 -10.30 -6.46 -40.94
C SER A 505 -11.03 -5.21 -40.43
N TYR A 506 -12.35 -5.20 -40.58
CA TYR A 506 -13.19 -4.11 -40.06
C TYR A 506 -13.16 -4.00 -38.52
N SER A 507 -12.60 -5.01 -37.82
CA SER A 507 -12.41 -5.03 -36.37
C SER A 507 -11.27 -5.96 -35.94
N LEU A 508 -10.67 -5.72 -34.76
CA LEU A 508 -9.67 -6.62 -34.17
C LEU A 508 -10.21 -8.04 -33.94
N ARG A 509 -11.51 -8.18 -33.67
CA ARG A 509 -12.16 -9.49 -33.55
C ARG A 509 -12.10 -10.28 -34.86
N SER A 510 -12.31 -9.59 -35.98
CA SER A 510 -12.20 -10.20 -37.30
C SER A 510 -10.78 -10.69 -37.56
N LEU A 511 -9.75 -9.92 -37.17
CA LEU A 511 -8.34 -10.33 -37.28
C LEU A 511 -8.03 -11.61 -36.51
N VAL A 512 -8.52 -11.73 -35.27
CA VAL A 512 -8.32 -12.90 -34.40
C VAL A 512 -9.02 -14.15 -34.94
N SER A 513 -10.13 -14.00 -35.65
CA SER A 513 -10.89 -15.11 -36.23
C SER A 513 -10.45 -15.54 -37.62
N MET A 514 -9.46 -14.87 -38.24
CA MET A 514 -9.01 -15.19 -39.59
C MET A 514 -8.23 -16.51 -39.63
N SER A 515 -8.42 -17.26 -40.72
CA SER A 515 -7.62 -18.44 -41.01
C SER A 515 -6.19 -18.07 -41.42
N GLN A 516 -5.25 -19.01 -41.28
CA GLN A 516 -3.84 -18.79 -41.63
C GLN A 516 -3.65 -18.35 -43.09
N MET A 517 -4.48 -18.87 -44.01
CA MET A 517 -4.46 -18.51 -45.43
C MET A 517 -4.97 -17.09 -45.67
N GLU A 518 -5.98 -16.64 -44.93
CA GLU A 518 -6.48 -15.26 -44.99
C GLU A 518 -5.43 -14.27 -44.45
N LEU A 519 -4.81 -14.57 -43.31
CA LEU A 519 -3.72 -13.75 -42.76
C LEU A 519 -2.55 -13.62 -43.75
N LYS A 520 -2.16 -14.72 -44.40
CA LYS A 520 -1.10 -14.72 -45.42
C LYS A 520 -1.43 -13.83 -46.63
N ASN A 521 -2.71 -13.76 -47.02
CA ASN A 521 -3.16 -12.93 -48.13
C ASN A 521 -3.31 -11.44 -47.76
N THR A 522 -3.55 -11.12 -46.47
CA THR A 522 -3.68 -9.74 -45.99
C THR A 522 -2.35 -9.06 -45.69
N MET A 523 -1.33 -9.81 -45.27
CA MET A 523 0.00 -9.28 -44.95
C MET A 523 0.85 -9.17 -46.21
N LEU A 524 1.62 -8.08 -46.35
CA LEU A 524 2.52 -7.87 -47.49
C LEU A 524 3.72 -8.82 -47.44
N LEU A 525 4.17 -9.18 -46.23
CA LEU A 525 5.20 -10.18 -45.97
C LEU A 525 4.54 -11.45 -45.43
N GLY A 526 3.92 -12.23 -46.32
CA GLY A 526 3.21 -13.46 -45.97
C GLY A 526 4.05 -14.56 -45.29
N SER A 527 5.37 -14.39 -45.18
CA SER A 527 6.29 -15.32 -44.48
C SER A 527 6.07 -15.37 -42.97
N HIS A 528 5.67 -14.28 -42.33
CA HIS A 528 5.48 -14.19 -40.86
C HIS A 528 4.03 -14.41 -40.40
N SER A 529 3.12 -14.66 -41.35
CA SER A 529 1.69 -14.94 -41.06
C SER A 529 1.49 -16.20 -40.19
N GLY A 530 2.42 -17.17 -40.28
CA GLY A 530 2.40 -18.38 -39.46
C GLY A 530 2.67 -18.12 -37.99
N GLU A 531 3.63 -17.24 -37.67
CA GLU A 531 3.98 -16.86 -36.29
C GLU A 531 2.82 -16.12 -35.62
N LEU A 532 2.15 -15.24 -36.37
CA LEU A 532 0.96 -14.52 -35.90
C LEU A 532 -0.21 -15.48 -35.62
N TYR A 533 -0.47 -16.43 -36.53
CA TYR A 533 -1.54 -17.41 -36.38
C TYR A 533 -1.30 -18.37 -35.20
N GLU A 534 -0.06 -18.81 -35.01
CA GLU A 534 0.34 -19.64 -33.87
C GLU A 534 0.16 -18.87 -32.57
N PHE A 535 0.62 -17.62 -32.49
CA PHE A 535 0.43 -16.77 -31.31
C PHE A 535 -1.04 -16.58 -30.90
N ILE A 536 -1.93 -16.37 -31.88
CA ILE A 536 -3.37 -16.15 -31.62
C ILE A 536 -4.06 -17.41 -31.11
N ASN A 537 -3.70 -18.59 -31.63
CA ASN A 537 -4.42 -19.85 -31.38
C ASN A 537 -3.72 -20.78 -30.39
N THR A 538 -2.57 -20.40 -29.83
CA THR A 538 -1.87 -21.20 -28.81
C THR A 538 -2.63 -21.16 -27.48
N ASP A 539 -2.95 -22.33 -26.93
CA ASP A 539 -3.52 -22.45 -25.59
C ASP A 539 -2.43 -22.43 -24.51
N PHE A 540 -2.35 -21.32 -23.79
CA PHE A 540 -1.36 -21.10 -22.74
C PHE A 540 -1.69 -21.78 -21.41
N SER A 541 -2.85 -22.43 -21.27
CA SER A 541 -3.25 -23.12 -20.03
C SER A 541 -2.41 -24.37 -19.73
N SER A 542 -1.70 -24.90 -20.73
CA SER A 542 -1.00 -26.19 -20.68
C SER A 542 0.50 -26.09 -20.36
N GLN A 543 1.11 -24.90 -20.27
CA GLN A 543 2.55 -24.73 -20.06
C GLN A 543 3.02 -24.77 -18.59
N ASN A 544 2.14 -25.03 -17.62
CA ASN A 544 2.56 -25.34 -16.24
C ASN A 544 3.15 -26.76 -16.07
N GLY A 545 3.51 -27.45 -17.16
CA GLY A 545 4.17 -28.75 -17.11
C GLY A 545 5.03 -29.02 -18.34
N LYS A 546 6.35 -28.83 -18.18
CA LYS A 546 7.45 -29.22 -19.09
C LYS A 546 7.77 -28.23 -20.23
N CYS A 547 8.84 -27.44 -20.05
CA CYS A 547 9.59 -26.84 -21.15
C CYS A 547 10.25 -27.93 -22.01
N PRO A 548 10.01 -28.01 -23.33
CA PRO A 548 10.84 -28.79 -24.23
C PRO A 548 12.03 -27.95 -24.70
N ASN A 549 13.24 -28.46 -24.45
CA ASN A 549 14.48 -27.99 -25.05
C ASN A 549 14.39 -27.97 -26.59
N LYS A 550 14.14 -26.80 -27.20
CA LYS A 550 14.46 -26.60 -28.62
C LYS A 550 15.88 -26.09 -28.73
N LYS A 551 16.78 -26.99 -29.15
CA LYS A 551 18.14 -26.68 -29.60
C LYS A 551 18.09 -25.58 -30.68
N LEU A 552 18.71 -24.45 -30.41
CA LEU A 552 19.08 -23.46 -31.43
C LEU A 552 19.95 -24.15 -32.48
N LYS A 553 19.39 -24.34 -33.69
CA LYS A 553 20.22 -24.60 -34.87
C LYS A 553 20.88 -23.29 -35.25
N LYS A 554 22.21 -23.26 -35.19
CA LYS A 554 23.03 -22.26 -35.88
C LYS A 554 22.80 -22.41 -37.39
N THR A 555 22.43 -21.32 -38.03
CA THR A 555 22.78 -20.98 -39.41
C THR A 555 23.18 -19.53 -39.44
#